data_AF-A0A841E9T6-F1
#
_entry.id   AF-A0A841E9T6-F1
#
_cell.length_a   1.000
_cell.length_b   1.000
_cell.length_c   1.000
_cell.angle_alpha   90.00
_cell.angle_beta   90.00
_cell.angle_gamma   90.00
#
_symmetry.space_group_name_H-M   'P 1'
#
loop_
_entity.id
_entity.type
_entity.pdbx_description
1 polymer ?
#
loop_
_entity_poly.entity_id
_entity_poly.type
_entity_poly.pdbx_seq_one_letter_code
_entity_poly.pdbx_strand_id
1 'polypeptide(L)' 'MIERFLASGHRARWATGDEVYGANPHLRAALEEQRMGYVLAARVPRGAASG' A
#
# COMPACT_ATOMS: atom_id res chain seq x y z
N MET A 1 3.12 -9.27 -5.47
CA MET A 1 2.76 -9.26 -6.92
C MET A 1 2.98 -7.88 -7.53
N ILE A 2 2.45 -6.80 -6.94
CA ILE A 2 2.75 -5.42 -7.35
C ILE A 2 4.25 -5.11 -7.34
N GLU A 3 4.98 -5.48 -6.27
CA GLU A 3 6.43 -5.28 -6.19
C GLU A 3 7.17 -5.93 -7.36
N ARG A 4 6.78 -7.14 -7.74
CA ARG A 4 7.38 -7.88 -8.86
C ARG A 4 7.08 -7.23 -10.22
N PHE A 5 5.89 -6.66 -10.38
CA PHE A 5 5.52 -5.87 -11.56
C PHE A 5 6.37 -4.60 -11.67
N LEU A 6 6.55 -3.86 -10.57
CA LEU A 6 7.39 -2.67 -10.54
C LEU A 6 8.87 -3.00 -10.78
N ALA A 7 9.39 -4.06 -10.16
CA ALA A 7 10.76 -4.53 -10.35
C ALA A 7 11.06 -4.96 -11.79
N SER A 8 10.05 -5.37 -12.56
CA SER A 8 10.18 -5.70 -13.98
C SER A 8 10.23 -4.48 -14.91
N GLY A 9 10.31 -3.26 -14.36
CA GLY A 9 10.44 -2.01 -15.13
C GLY A 9 9.13 -1.48 -15.70
N HIS A 10 8.01 -2.16 -15.45
CA HIS A 10 6.71 -1.68 -15.90
C HIS A 10 6.30 -0.43 -15.10
N ARG A 11 5.83 0.58 -15.82
CA ARG A 11 5.34 1.83 -15.23
C ARG A 11 3.81 1.80 -15.19
N ALA A 12 3.25 1.91 -13.99
CA ALA A 12 1.83 2.18 -13.78
C ALA A 12 1.68 3.57 -13.16
N ARG A 13 0.64 4.31 -13.59
CA ARG A 13 0.41 5.68 -13.10
C ARG A 13 -0.11 5.71 -11.65
N TRP A 14 -0.84 4.66 -11.24
CA TRP A 14 -1.35 4.49 -9.88
C TRP A 14 -1.70 3.03 -9.57
N ALA A 15 -1.79 2.68 -8.28
CA ALA A 15 -2.22 1.36 -7.81
C ALA A 15 -3.25 1.48 -6.69
N THR A 16 -4.12 0.47 -6.57
CA THR A 16 -5.01 0.29 -5.43
C THR A 16 -4.79 -1.10 -4.83
N GLY A 17 -4.85 -1.20 -3.50
CA GLY A 17 -4.66 -2.44 -2.77
C GLY A 17 -5.48 -2.49 -1.48
N ASP A 18 -5.89 -3.69 -1.11
CA ASP A 18 -6.59 -3.96 0.14
C ASP A 18 -5.60 -4.61 1.12
N GLU A 19 -5.10 -3.84 2.08
CA GLU A 19 -4.17 -4.34 3.11
C GLU A 19 -4.99 -4.93 4.27
N VAL A 20 -5.76 -5.98 3.96
CA VAL A 20 -6.73 -6.63 4.87
C VAL A 20 -6.10 -7.08 6.19
N TYR A 21 -4.80 -7.36 6.21
CA TYR A 21 -4.05 -7.70 7.41
C TYR A 21 -2.96 -6.68 7.69
N GLY A 22 -3.38 -5.50 8.16
CA GLY A 22 -2.55 -4.57 8.92
C GLY A 22 -1.41 -3.98 8.11
N ALA A 23 -1.75 -2.98 7.28
CA ALA A 23 -0.81 -1.97 6.79
C ALA A 23 0.57 -2.54 6.42
N ASN A 24 0.71 -3.23 5.29
CA ASN A 24 1.97 -3.86 4.90
C ASN A 24 3.02 -2.75 4.64
N PRO A 25 3.92 -2.48 5.60
CA PRO A 25 4.79 -1.32 5.54
C PRO A 25 5.81 -1.45 4.40
N HIS A 26 6.09 -2.68 3.96
CA HIS A 26 6.98 -2.97 2.83
C HIS A 26 6.34 -2.60 1.50
N LEU A 27 5.04 -2.88 1.32
CA LEU A 27 4.33 -2.49 0.10
C LEU A 27 4.27 -0.97 -0.03
N ARG A 28 4.00 -0.28 1.08
CA ARG A 28 4.05 1.18 1.15
C ARG A 28 5.43 1.73 0.75
N ALA A 29 6.49 1.24 1.38
CA ALA A 29 7.85 1.69 1.12
C ALA A 29 8.24 1.50 -0.36
N ALA A 30 7.92 0.34 -0.94
CA ALA A 30 8.21 0.06 -2.36
C ALA A 30 7.47 1.01 -3.32
N LEU A 31 6.24 1.42 -3.00
CA LEU A 31 5.48 2.38 -3.81
C LEU A 31 6.04 3.81 -3.67
N GLU A 32 6.50 4.18 -2.48
CA GLU A 32 7.14 5.48 -2.20
C GLU A 32 8.50 5.62 -2.89
N GLU A 33 9.35 4.59 -2.83
CA GLU A 33 10.64 4.54 -3.54
C GLU A 33 10.47 4.72 -5.05
N GLN A 34 9.40 4.16 -5.60
CA GLN A 34 9.06 4.27 -7.02
C GLN A 34 8.30 5.56 -7.38
N ARG A 35 8.05 6.44 -6.40
CA ARG A 35 7.28 7.70 -6.51
C ARG A 35 5.93 7.51 -7.22
N MET A 36 5.28 6.38 -6.95
CA MET A 36 4.02 6.00 -7.58
C MET A 36 2.84 6.40 -6.70
N GLY A 37 1.79 6.99 -7.27
CA GLY A 37 0.56 7.30 -6.51
C GLY A 37 -0.19 6.02 -6.13
N TYR A 38 -0.70 5.93 -4.90
CA TYR A 38 -1.43 4.73 -4.45
C TYR A 38 -2.56 5.03 -3.46
N VAL A 39 -3.54 4.13 -3.42
CA VAL A 39 -4.59 4.09 -2.39
C VAL A 39 -4.59 2.70 -1.76
N LEU A 40 -4.30 2.62 -0.46
CA LEU A 40 -4.32 1.38 0.31
C LEU A 40 -5.46 1.42 1.31
N ALA A 41 -6.36 0.44 1.25
CA ALA A 41 -7.37 0.26 2.28
C ALA A 41 -6.67 -0.27 3.54
N ALA A 42 -6.70 0.53 4.61
CA ALA A 42 -6.12 0.18 5.90
C ALA A 42 -7.24 -0.18 6.89
N ARG A 43 -7.03 -1.24 7.67
CA ARG A 43 -7.91 -1.55 8.79
C ARG A 43 -7.66 -0.55 9.92
N VAL A 44 -8.66 0.25 10.26
CA VAL A 44 -8.65 1.04 11.49
C VAL A 44 -8.98 0.12 12.69
N PRO A 45 -8.15 0.08 13.75
CA PRO A 45 -8.52 -0.65 14.95
C PRO A 45 -9.76 -0.01 15.58
N ARG A 46 -10.75 -0.83 15.97
CA ARG A 46 -11.87 -0.35 16.79
C ARG A 46 -11.34 -0.11 18.21
N GLY A 47 -11.23 1.15 18.63
CA GLY A 47 -10.79 1.51 19.98
C GLY A 47 -10.32 2.94 20.24
N ALA A 48 -10.64 3.93 19.40
CA ALA A 48 -10.40 5.35 19.70
C ALA A 48 -11.67 6.09 20.15
N ALA A 49 -12.62 5.36 20.73
CA ALA A 49 -13.78 5.92 21.40
C ALA A 49 -13.88 5.28 22.79
N SER A 50 -13.06 5.80 23.71
CA SER A 50 -13.23 5.58 25.14
C SER A 50 -12.62 6.78 25.87
N GLY A 51 -13.47 7.53 26.58
CA GLY A 51 -13.11 8.60 27.52
C GLY A 51 -13.47 9.98 27.04
#